data_AF-A0A959AXQ5-F1
#
_entry.id   AF-A0A959AXQ5-F1
#
_cell.length_a   1.000
_cell.length_b   1.000
_cell.length_c   1.000
_cell.angle_alpha   90.00
_cell.angle_beta   90.00
_cell.angle_gamma   90.00
#
_symmetry.space_group_name_H-M   'P 1'
#
loop_
_entity.id
_entity.type
_entity.pdbx_description
1 polymer ?
#
loop_
_entity_poly.entity_id
_entity_poly.type
_entity_poly.pdbx_seq_one_letter_code
_entity_poly.pdbx_strand_id
1 'polypeptide(L)'
;MSRILLPYCLLLGIATSALNATESGALMDDPYAIPFVIAADTIPDIEERYGDFVTEGADNPFDLEDPSIIEKNIDYDPASGNYIITEQIGDLDFRPPTFLTFDEYFDLRQKQEERAYFNRLAGIASGEGSSSLDPLAKIDVENNLLDRLFGGTTVDIRPQGNIDLTFGVDFSRVDNPILTERQRLQGGFDFDMNINMNVTGKIGEKLNLTTNYNTNATFNFDNQIKLDYNSDNFDEDAIIKKIEAGNVSLPLRGNLIQGAQSLFGLKTELQFGHLRLTAIASQQKSQQENIQVEGGAQIQQFEVRADEYDENRHFLLSFYNRDNFERSLRNLPQINTLFKIKKLEVWITNDRNEVTDVRDIVAMADLGEPLQLVSPDKVDPNPTWNRRDLIDNKP
;
A
#
# COMPACT_ATOMS: atom_id res chain seq x y z
N MET A 1 -18.01 -12.83 17.04
CA MET A 1 -17.89 -11.68 17.97
C MET A 1 -17.19 -10.57 17.22
N SER A 2 -17.85 -9.41 17.08
CA SER A 2 -17.35 -8.09 16.66
C SER A 2 -16.66 -7.99 15.29
N ARG A 3 -17.34 -7.36 14.30
CA ARG A 3 -16.78 -6.44 13.26
C ARG A 3 -17.86 -5.95 12.27
N ILE A 4 -18.92 -5.29 12.74
CA ILE A 4 -19.82 -4.46 11.89
C ILE A 4 -20.45 -3.40 12.79
N LEU A 5 -19.81 -2.24 12.99
CA LEU A 5 -20.40 -1.12 13.74
C LEU A 5 -19.62 0.18 13.50
N LEU A 6 -19.42 0.57 12.24
CA LEU A 6 -18.87 1.89 11.91
C LEU A 6 -19.60 2.69 10.82
N PRO A 7 -20.62 2.20 10.08
CA PRO A 7 -21.38 3.08 9.19
C PRO A 7 -22.71 3.59 9.78
N TYR A 8 -23.06 3.27 11.04
CA TYR A 8 -24.37 3.62 11.61
C TYR A 8 -24.41 4.94 12.42
N CYS A 9 -23.25 5.53 12.74
CA CYS A 9 -23.20 6.75 13.58
C CYS A 9 -23.24 8.08 12.80
N LEU A 10 -23.25 8.05 11.46
CA LEU A 10 -23.19 9.28 10.65
C LEU A 10 -24.55 9.70 10.03
N LEU A 11 -25.62 8.93 10.28
CA LEU A 11 -26.96 9.19 9.73
C LEU A 11 -28.03 9.55 10.79
N LEU A 12 -27.63 9.83 12.03
CA LEU A 12 -28.54 10.19 13.14
C LEU A 12 -28.27 11.60 13.74
N GLY A 13 -27.46 12.42 13.07
CA GLY A 13 -27.11 13.77 13.53
C GLY A 13 -28.00 14.91 13.01
N ILE A 14 -29.06 14.62 12.26
CA ILE A 14 -29.96 15.64 11.67
C ILE A 14 -31.40 15.20 11.91
N ALA A 15 -31.94 15.49 13.10
CA ALA A 15 -33.38 15.72 13.38
C ALA A 15 -33.69 15.60 14.89
N THR A 16 -33.23 16.52 15.72
CA THR A 16 -33.85 16.78 17.04
C THR A 16 -33.67 18.23 17.47
N SER A 17 -34.39 19.15 16.83
CA SER A 17 -34.72 20.45 17.42
C SER A 17 -36.22 20.48 17.67
N ALA A 18 -36.65 19.86 18.77
CA ALA A 18 -37.98 20.04 19.32
C ALA A 18 -37.93 19.86 20.84
N LEU A 19 -38.35 20.93 21.53
CA LEU A 19 -38.92 20.98 22.87
C LEU A 19 -38.12 20.34 24.02
N ASN A 20 -37.36 21.18 24.73
CA ASN A 20 -37.27 21.08 26.18
C ASN A 20 -38.13 22.18 26.79
N ALA A 21 -39.40 21.87 27.02
CA ALA A 21 -40.25 22.63 27.93
C ALA A 21 -39.86 22.18 29.34
N THR A 22 -39.15 23.03 30.08
CA THR A 22 -38.96 22.82 31.51
C THR A 22 -40.13 23.51 32.22
N GLU A 23 -41.04 22.71 32.76
CA GLU A 23 -42.10 23.17 33.64
C GLU A 23 -41.48 23.70 34.95
N SER A 24 -41.30 25.02 35.05
CA SER A 24 -41.22 25.69 36.34
C SER A 24 -42.59 26.28 36.64
N GLY A 25 -43.21 25.83 37.72
CA GLY A 25 -44.55 26.25 38.13
C GLY A 25 -44.68 27.77 38.20
N ALA A 26 -45.47 28.33 37.28
CA ALA A 26 -45.91 29.70 37.31
C ALA A 26 -47.41 29.69 37.64
N LEU A 27 -47.78 30.38 38.72
CA LEU A 27 -49.15 30.80 38.95
C LEU A 27 -49.61 31.60 37.71
N MET A 28 -50.88 31.49 37.31
CA MET A 28 -51.40 32.27 36.19
C MET A 28 -51.14 33.76 36.42
N ASP A 29 -50.54 34.43 35.43
CA ASP A 29 -50.29 35.88 35.46
C ASP A 29 -51.60 36.65 35.67
N ASP A 30 -51.57 37.63 36.57
CA ASP A 30 -52.70 38.49 36.88
C ASP A 30 -53.09 39.31 35.62
N PRO A 31 -54.31 39.15 35.08
CA PRO A 31 -54.74 39.86 33.87
C PRO A 31 -54.88 41.39 34.06
N TYR A 32 -54.67 41.90 35.28
CA TYR A 32 -54.65 43.32 35.59
C TYR A 32 -53.27 43.86 35.99
N ALA A 33 -52.21 43.04 35.91
CA ALA A 33 -50.85 43.52 36.10
C ALA A 33 -50.45 44.45 34.94
N ILE A 34 -50.19 45.72 35.25
CA ILE A 34 -49.66 46.69 34.31
C ILE A 34 -48.16 46.37 34.16
N PRO A 35 -47.66 45.90 33.00
CA PRO A 35 -46.24 45.68 32.84
C PRO A 35 -45.55 47.04 32.84
N PHE A 36 -44.82 47.37 33.90
CA PHE A 36 -43.86 48.45 33.82
C PHE A 36 -42.66 47.91 33.02
N VAL A 37 -42.56 48.34 31.77
CA VAL A 37 -41.33 48.15 30.99
C VAL A 37 -40.37 49.21 31.51
N ILE A 38 -39.33 48.78 32.24
CA ILE A 38 -38.13 49.62 32.34
C ILE A 38 -37.59 49.65 30.91
N ALA A 39 -37.68 50.81 30.26
CA ALA A 39 -36.87 51.04 29.07
C ALA A 39 -35.42 50.98 29.55
N ALA A 40 -34.76 49.84 29.37
CA ALA A 40 -33.32 49.78 29.45
C ALA A 40 -32.81 50.72 28.36
N ASP A 41 -32.06 51.73 28.78
CA ASP A 41 -31.43 52.68 27.86
C ASP A 41 -30.67 51.90 26.80
N THR A 42 -30.93 52.19 25.52
CA THR A 42 -30.36 51.46 24.38
C THR A 42 -28.91 51.86 24.11
N ILE A 43 -28.34 52.74 24.94
CA ILE A 43 -26.93 53.11 24.89
C ILE A 43 -26.19 52.11 25.79
N PRO A 44 -25.25 51.30 25.26
CA PRO A 44 -24.40 50.46 26.11
C PRO A 44 -23.70 51.37 27.12
N ASP A 45 -23.62 50.93 28.39
CA ASP A 45 -22.88 51.65 29.43
C ASP A 45 -21.47 51.93 28.90
N ILE A 46 -21.14 53.21 28.75
CA ILE A 46 -19.80 53.64 28.36
C ILE A 46 -18.92 53.44 29.60
N GLU A 47 -18.38 52.23 29.75
CA GLU A 47 -17.43 51.93 30.81
C GLU A 47 -16.10 52.60 30.48
N GLU A 48 -15.71 53.59 31.31
CA GLU A 48 -14.37 54.14 31.23
C GLU A 48 -13.35 53.06 31.61
N ARG A 49 -12.34 52.87 30.74
CA ARG A 49 -11.17 52.04 31.03
C ARG A 49 -10.43 52.62 32.23
N TYR A 50 -10.08 51.82 33.25
CA TYR A 50 -9.32 52.28 34.42
C TYR A 50 -7.85 51.80 34.41
N GLY A 51 -7.53 50.71 33.71
CA GLY A 51 -6.18 50.18 33.52
C GLY A 51 -5.49 50.62 32.23
N ASP A 52 -4.45 49.87 31.83
CA ASP A 52 -3.64 50.15 30.64
C ASP A 52 -4.32 49.77 29.32
N PHE A 53 -3.76 50.25 28.19
CA PHE A 53 -4.39 50.11 26.86
C PHE A 53 -4.14 48.75 26.21
N VAL A 54 -3.33 47.91 26.84
CA VAL A 54 -2.79 46.65 26.32
C VAL A 54 -3.54 45.46 26.94
N THR A 55 -3.76 45.45 28.26
CA THR A 55 -4.45 44.39 29.01
C THR A 55 -5.95 44.63 29.16
N GLU A 56 -6.37 45.90 29.27
CA GLU A 56 -7.77 46.30 29.45
C GLU A 56 -8.27 47.10 28.24
N GLY A 57 -8.08 46.59 27.02
CA GLY A 57 -8.67 47.20 25.83
C GLY A 57 -10.19 47.36 26.02
N ALA A 58 -10.70 48.58 25.84
CA ALA A 58 -12.14 48.82 25.92
C ALA A 58 -12.82 48.19 24.69
N ASP A 59 -13.66 47.17 24.90
CA ASP A 59 -14.52 46.62 23.86
C ASP A 59 -15.73 47.55 23.66
N ASN A 60 -15.48 48.78 23.17
CA ASN A 60 -16.53 49.71 22.82
C ASN A 60 -16.74 49.73 21.29
N PRO A 61 -17.91 49.29 20.78
CA PRO A 61 -18.21 49.32 19.35
C PRO A 61 -18.33 50.75 18.77
N PHE A 62 -18.37 51.77 19.63
CA PHE A 62 -18.39 53.19 19.28
C PHE A 62 -17.20 53.96 19.89
N ASP A 63 -16.04 53.31 20.03
CA ASP A 63 -14.83 53.95 20.54
C ASP A 63 -14.35 55.08 19.60
N LEU A 64 -14.31 56.30 20.12
CA LEU A 64 -13.66 57.42 19.46
C LEU A 64 -12.19 57.33 19.86
N GLU A 65 -11.34 56.86 18.93
CA GLU A 65 -9.90 56.68 19.15
C GLU A 65 -9.30 57.75 20.07
N ASP A 66 -8.42 57.32 20.99
CA ASP A 66 -7.77 58.20 21.95
C ASP A 66 -7.17 59.44 21.25
N PRO A 67 -7.35 60.66 21.80
CA PRO A 67 -6.83 61.88 21.18
C PRO A 67 -5.30 61.81 21.09
N SER A 68 -4.75 62.33 19.99
CA SER A 68 -3.31 62.28 19.68
C SER A 68 -2.37 62.95 20.70
N ILE A 69 -2.94 63.59 21.72
CA ILE A 69 -2.21 64.18 22.85
C ILE A 69 -1.79 63.13 23.90
N ILE A 70 -2.38 61.94 23.89
CA ILE A 70 -2.04 60.84 24.80
C ILE A 70 -0.90 60.02 24.18
N GLU A 71 0.27 60.08 24.79
CA GLU A 71 1.42 59.28 24.39
C GLU A 71 1.41 57.94 25.13
N LYS A 72 1.43 56.84 24.38
CA LYS A 72 1.39 55.46 24.89
C LYS A 72 2.75 54.80 24.69
N ASN A 73 3.48 54.56 25.78
CA ASN A 73 4.83 53.99 25.74
C ASN A 73 4.91 52.66 26.49
N ILE A 74 5.80 51.78 26.02
CA ILE A 74 6.14 50.50 26.63
C ILE A 74 7.65 50.42 26.74
N ASP A 75 8.16 50.63 27.95
CA ASP A 75 9.60 50.67 28.22
C ASP A 75 10.04 49.43 29.00
N TYR A 76 11.21 48.90 28.66
CA TYR A 76 11.81 47.79 29.38
C TYR A 76 12.73 48.31 30.49
N ASP A 77 12.49 47.90 31.74
CA ASP A 77 13.37 48.20 32.86
C ASP A 77 14.39 47.07 33.10
N PRO A 78 15.70 47.29 32.82
CA PRO A 78 16.74 46.27 32.99
C PRO A 78 17.00 45.88 34.45
N ALA A 79 16.60 46.71 35.43
CA ALA A 79 16.87 46.44 36.85
C ALA A 79 15.82 45.48 37.47
N SER A 80 14.54 45.65 37.11
CA SER A 80 13.45 44.80 37.57
C SER A 80 13.10 43.66 36.60
N GLY A 81 13.51 43.75 35.33
CA GLY A 81 13.19 42.78 34.29
C GLY A 81 11.75 42.87 33.77
N ASN A 82 11.01 43.91 34.17
CA ASN A 82 9.61 44.12 33.81
C ASN A 82 9.47 45.13 32.66
N TYR A 83 8.36 45.02 31.94
CA TYR A 83 7.90 46.01 30.97
C TYR A 83 6.94 46.98 31.65
N ILE A 84 7.21 48.28 31.53
CA ILE A 84 6.43 49.36 32.13
C ILE A 84 5.59 49.99 31.04
N ILE A 85 4.26 49.95 31.20
CA ILE A 85 3.31 50.58 30.30
C ILE A 85 2.87 51.91 30.90
N THR A 86 3.08 53.00 30.17
CA THR A 86 2.75 54.37 30.62
C THR A 86 1.90 55.10 29.59
N GLU A 87 0.91 55.85 30.06
CA GLU A 87 0.09 56.77 29.24
C GLU A 87 0.30 58.19 29.76
N GLN A 88 0.87 59.08 28.93
CA GLN A 88 1.27 60.43 29.35
C GLN A 88 0.56 61.51 28.53
N ILE A 89 0.22 62.61 29.20
CA ILE A 89 -0.24 63.86 28.58
C ILE A 89 0.79 64.93 28.93
N GLY A 90 1.75 65.17 28.03
CA GLY A 90 2.92 65.99 28.33
C GLY A 90 3.80 65.30 29.38
N ASP A 91 4.06 65.96 30.51
CA ASP A 91 4.89 65.43 31.61
C ASP A 91 4.07 64.75 32.73
N LEU A 92 2.75 64.60 32.54
CA LEU A 92 1.84 64.03 33.53
C LEU A 92 1.38 62.65 33.08
N ASP A 93 1.58 61.65 33.94
CA ASP A 93 0.98 60.33 33.77
C ASP A 93 -0.55 60.47 33.86
N PHE A 94 -1.22 60.21 32.74
CA PHE A 94 -2.67 60.21 32.65
C PHE A 94 -3.27 59.08 33.51
N ARG A 95 -2.55 57.96 33.64
CA ARG A 95 -2.93 56.75 34.38
C ARG A 95 -1.75 56.14 35.12
N PRO A 96 -2.00 55.38 36.20
CA PRO A 96 -0.93 54.67 36.90
C PRO A 96 -0.21 53.69 35.94
N PRO A 97 1.13 53.60 36.00
CA PRO A 97 1.87 52.69 35.15
C PRO A 97 1.59 51.24 35.52
N THR A 98 1.51 50.38 34.50
CA THR A 98 1.33 48.93 34.67
C THR A 98 2.63 48.20 34.42
N PHE A 99 2.93 47.22 35.28
CA PHE A 99 4.15 46.43 35.22
C PHE A 99 3.81 45.01 34.75
N LEU A 100 4.39 44.58 33.64
CA LEU A 100 4.27 43.22 33.13
C LEU A 100 5.60 42.49 33.25
N THR A 101 5.54 41.23 33.64
CA THR A 101 6.70 40.34 33.53
C THR A 101 7.00 40.02 32.05
N PHE A 102 8.19 39.50 31.77
CA PHE A 102 8.56 39.07 30.42
C PHE A 102 7.57 38.03 29.84
N ASP A 103 7.19 37.04 30.63
CA ASP A 103 6.29 35.97 30.20
C ASP A 103 4.89 36.52 29.88
N GLU A 104 4.36 37.41 30.74
CA GLU A 104 3.07 38.06 30.50
C GLU A 104 3.08 38.95 29.26
N TYR A 105 4.15 39.73 29.06
CA TYR A 105 4.31 40.56 27.86
C TYR A 105 4.44 39.71 26.59
N PHE A 106 5.17 38.59 26.66
CA PHE A 106 5.35 37.66 25.56
C PHE A 106 4.03 37.00 25.14
N ASP A 107 3.26 36.47 26.09
CA ASP A 107 1.94 35.89 25.85
C ASP A 107 0.98 36.90 25.22
N LEU A 108 1.05 38.16 25.68
CA LEU A 108 0.22 39.25 25.16
C LEU A 108 0.60 39.59 23.72
N ARG A 109 1.90 39.69 23.41
CA ARG A 109 2.40 39.89 22.04
C ARG A 109 2.02 38.74 21.11
N GLN A 110 2.10 37.50 21.59
CA GLN A 110 1.69 36.34 20.80
C GLN A 110 0.21 36.41 20.41
N LYS A 111 -0.67 36.75 21.35
CA LYS A 111 -2.11 36.94 21.08
C LYS A 111 -2.37 38.08 20.10
N GLN A 112 -1.64 39.19 20.22
CA GLN A 112 -1.74 40.31 19.28
C GLN A 112 -1.31 39.92 17.87
N GLU A 113 -0.22 39.18 17.72
CA GLU A 113 0.27 38.71 16.42
C GLU A 113 -0.68 37.69 15.78
N GLU A 114 -1.24 36.77 16.58
CA GLU A 114 -2.25 35.83 16.13
C GLU A 114 -3.50 36.56 15.63
N ARG A 115 -4.02 37.53 16.40
CA ARG A 115 -5.17 38.34 16.00
C ARG A 115 -4.87 39.16 14.75
N ALA A 116 -3.68 39.75 14.64
CA ALA A 116 -3.25 40.48 13.45
C ALA A 116 -3.12 39.57 12.23
N TYR A 117 -2.60 38.36 12.40
CA TYR A 117 -2.52 37.34 11.35
C TYR A 117 -3.91 36.94 10.85
N PHE A 118 -4.84 36.65 11.77
CA PHE A 118 -6.22 36.33 11.40
C PHE A 118 -6.98 37.52 10.80
N ASN A 119 -6.75 38.75 11.26
CA ASN A 119 -7.33 39.96 10.66
C ASN A 119 -6.80 40.20 9.23
N ARG A 120 -5.52 39.90 8.97
CA ARG A 120 -4.96 39.92 7.60
C ARG A 120 -5.58 38.84 6.73
N LEU A 121 -5.79 37.64 7.29
CA LEU A 121 -6.46 36.53 6.61
C LEU A 121 -7.93 36.85 6.31
N ALA A 122 -8.59 37.63 7.18
CA ALA A 122 -9.97 38.09 7.04
C ALA A 122 -10.13 39.30 6.09
N GLY A 123 -9.04 39.86 5.55
CA GLY A 123 -9.11 40.81 4.44
C GLY A 123 -9.77 42.16 4.75
N ILE A 124 -9.55 42.74 5.93
CA ILE A 124 -9.98 44.12 6.22
C ILE A 124 -9.11 45.09 5.41
N ALA A 125 -9.51 45.32 4.15
CA ALA A 125 -9.10 46.46 3.36
C ALA A 125 -10.01 47.63 3.74
N SER A 126 -9.59 48.45 4.70
CA SER A 126 -10.11 49.80 4.89
C SER A 126 -9.59 50.67 3.74
N GLY A 127 -10.34 50.69 2.64
CA GLY A 127 -10.08 51.52 1.47
C GLY A 127 -11.32 51.53 0.58
N GLU A 128 -12.13 52.56 0.76
CA GLU A 128 -13.31 52.97 -0.01
C GLU A 128 -13.55 52.26 -1.36
N GLY A 129 -14.68 51.58 -1.47
CA GLY A 129 -15.27 51.29 -2.78
C GLY A 129 -16.02 49.97 -2.88
N SER A 130 -17.35 50.08 -2.80
CA SER A 130 -18.30 49.31 -3.61
C SER A 130 -18.42 47.79 -3.39
N SER A 131 -19.69 47.41 -3.23
CA SER A 131 -20.33 46.11 -3.46
C SER A 131 -20.35 45.11 -2.30
N SER A 132 -21.59 44.83 -1.89
CA SER A 132 -22.11 43.67 -1.17
C SER A 132 -21.70 42.35 -1.86
N LEU A 133 -20.41 42.04 -1.80
CA LEU A 133 -19.85 40.74 -2.14
C LEU A 133 -18.95 40.38 -0.97
N ASP A 134 -19.40 39.39 -0.22
CA ASP A 134 -18.71 38.67 0.83
C ASP A 134 -17.17 38.80 0.71
N PRO A 135 -16.48 39.45 1.67
CA PRO A 135 -15.03 39.61 1.62
C PRO A 135 -14.27 38.27 1.65
N LEU A 136 -14.94 37.15 1.97
CA LEU A 136 -14.40 35.79 1.82
C LEU A 136 -14.48 35.27 0.37
N ALA A 137 -15.40 35.78 -0.47
CA ALA A 137 -15.52 35.34 -1.87
C ALA A 137 -14.38 35.83 -2.77
N LYS A 138 -13.55 36.77 -2.29
CA LYS A 138 -12.34 37.24 -3.00
C LYS A 138 -11.08 36.47 -2.59
N ILE A 139 -11.10 35.76 -1.47
CA ILE A 139 -10.03 34.85 -1.08
C ILE A 139 -10.58 33.45 -1.28
N ASP A 140 -10.38 32.95 -2.50
CA ASP A 140 -10.65 31.56 -2.82
C ASP A 140 -9.59 30.69 -2.13
N VAL A 141 -9.79 30.44 -0.83
CA VAL A 141 -8.85 29.70 0.04
C VAL A 141 -8.65 28.28 -0.48
N GLU A 142 -9.68 27.68 -1.10
CA GLU A 142 -9.56 26.37 -1.76
C GLU A 142 -8.62 26.44 -2.97
N ASN A 143 -8.80 27.43 -3.84
CA ASN A 143 -7.91 27.59 -5.00
C ASN A 143 -6.48 27.97 -4.60
N ASN A 144 -6.27 28.83 -3.59
CA ASN A 144 -4.93 29.19 -3.11
C ASN A 144 -4.18 28.03 -2.44
N LEU A 145 -4.88 27.17 -1.67
CA LEU A 145 -4.26 26.02 -1.02
C LEU A 145 -3.91 24.92 -2.01
N LEU A 146 -4.81 24.61 -2.95
CA LEU A 146 -4.56 23.64 -4.01
C LEU A 146 -3.43 24.12 -4.92
N ASP A 147 -3.43 25.39 -5.30
CA ASP A 147 -2.37 25.99 -6.13
C ASP A 147 -1.01 25.96 -5.41
N ARG A 148 -0.96 26.28 -4.12
CA ARG A 148 0.28 26.19 -3.32
C ARG A 148 0.79 24.74 -3.19
N LEU A 149 -0.10 23.79 -2.92
CA LEU A 149 0.26 22.38 -2.71
C LEU A 149 0.64 21.68 -4.00
N PHE A 150 -0.05 21.93 -5.11
CA PHE A 150 0.08 21.20 -6.37
C PHE A 150 0.74 22.00 -7.50
N GLY A 151 0.99 23.30 -7.33
CA GLY A 151 1.56 24.17 -8.36
C GLY A 151 0.59 24.37 -9.53
N GLY A 152 -0.70 24.51 -9.24
CA GLY A 152 -1.77 24.61 -10.22
C GLY A 152 -2.98 23.73 -9.90
N THR A 153 -4.15 24.15 -10.38
CA THR A 153 -5.42 23.39 -10.26
C THR A 153 -5.74 22.53 -11.48
N THR A 154 -4.91 22.58 -12.53
CA THR A 154 -5.12 21.84 -13.77
C THR A 154 -5.02 20.33 -13.52
N VAL A 155 -6.08 19.59 -13.84
CA VAL A 155 -6.11 18.12 -13.78
C VAL A 155 -6.17 17.56 -15.19
N ASP A 156 -5.11 16.87 -15.61
CA ASP A 156 -5.01 16.19 -16.90
C ASP A 156 -4.89 14.68 -16.66
N ILE A 157 -5.97 13.93 -16.92
CA ILE A 157 -6.00 12.47 -16.77
C ILE A 157 -6.23 11.84 -18.14
N ARG A 158 -5.27 11.01 -18.57
CA ARG A 158 -5.25 10.36 -19.87
C ARG A 158 -5.28 8.84 -19.69
N PRO A 159 -6.47 8.22 -19.69
CA PRO A 159 -6.58 6.77 -19.80
C PRO A 159 -6.31 6.34 -21.25
N GLN A 160 -5.56 5.26 -21.43
CA GLN A 160 -5.23 4.64 -22.71
C GLN A 160 -5.34 3.12 -22.55
N GLY A 161 -5.93 2.43 -23.53
CA GLY A 161 -6.06 0.98 -23.50
C GLY A 161 -7.42 0.49 -23.98
N ASN A 162 -7.67 -0.80 -23.75
CA ASN A 162 -8.92 -1.46 -24.08
C ASN A 162 -9.51 -2.14 -22.84
N ILE A 163 -10.84 -2.19 -22.79
CA ILE A 163 -11.61 -2.88 -21.77
C ILE A 163 -12.61 -3.73 -22.54
N ASP A 164 -12.42 -5.04 -22.49
CA ASP A 164 -13.33 -6.02 -23.08
C ASP A 164 -14.06 -6.75 -21.95
N LEU A 165 -15.39 -6.72 -22.00
CA LEU A 165 -16.27 -7.35 -21.02
C LEU A 165 -17.12 -8.39 -21.73
N THR A 166 -16.97 -9.65 -21.36
CA THR A 166 -17.75 -10.76 -21.91
C THR A 166 -18.75 -11.24 -20.88
N PHE A 167 -20.01 -11.28 -21.28
CA PHE A 167 -21.11 -11.77 -20.47
C PHE A 167 -21.74 -12.98 -21.17
N GLY A 168 -21.78 -14.11 -20.48
CA GLY A 168 -22.29 -15.37 -20.98
C GLY A 168 -23.18 -16.06 -19.96
N VAL A 169 -23.95 -17.03 -20.42
CA VAL A 169 -24.66 -17.96 -19.56
C VAL A 169 -24.39 -19.34 -20.14
N ASP A 170 -23.68 -20.18 -19.40
CA ASP A 170 -23.40 -21.54 -19.81
C ASP A 170 -24.36 -22.48 -19.06
N PHE A 171 -24.95 -23.42 -19.81
CA PHE A 171 -25.72 -24.51 -19.22
C PHE A 171 -25.31 -25.81 -19.91
N SER A 172 -24.87 -26.77 -19.10
CA SER A 172 -24.49 -28.10 -19.52
C SER A 172 -25.37 -29.12 -18.83
N ARG A 173 -25.85 -30.10 -19.60
CA ARG A 173 -26.54 -31.27 -19.07
C ARG A 173 -25.69 -32.50 -19.32
N VAL A 174 -25.35 -33.23 -18.25
CA VAL A 174 -24.63 -34.50 -18.32
C VAL A 174 -25.59 -35.63 -18.00
N ASP A 175 -25.83 -36.50 -18.98
CA ASP A 175 -26.71 -37.66 -18.85
C ASP A 175 -25.99 -38.86 -18.21
N ASN A 176 -25.31 -38.62 -17.08
CA ASN A 176 -24.70 -39.68 -16.30
C ASN A 176 -25.69 -40.18 -15.23
N PRO A 177 -26.13 -41.45 -15.29
CA PRO A 177 -27.10 -42.00 -14.34
C PRO A 177 -26.58 -42.06 -12.90
N ILE A 178 -25.26 -42.04 -12.70
CA ILE A 178 -24.60 -42.03 -11.39
C ILE A 178 -24.79 -40.67 -10.68
N LEU A 179 -24.99 -39.59 -11.44
CA LEU A 179 -25.26 -38.27 -10.89
C LEU A 179 -26.76 -38.10 -10.55
N THR A 180 -27.04 -37.38 -9.45
CA THR A 180 -28.43 -37.01 -9.10
C THR A 180 -29.00 -36.01 -10.12
N GLU A 181 -30.32 -36.00 -10.33
CA GLU A 181 -30.97 -35.13 -11.33
C GLU A 181 -30.62 -33.63 -11.17
N ARG A 182 -30.39 -33.18 -9.93
CA ARG A 182 -29.97 -31.79 -9.65
C ARG A 182 -28.52 -31.50 -10.05
N GLN A 183 -27.65 -32.51 -10.01
CA GLN A 183 -26.24 -32.40 -10.40
C GLN A 183 -26.03 -32.64 -11.90
N ARG A 184 -27.02 -33.21 -12.60
CA ARG A 184 -26.96 -33.41 -14.06
C ARG A 184 -27.08 -32.11 -14.84
N LEU A 185 -27.75 -31.09 -14.29
CA LEU A 185 -27.81 -29.77 -14.89
C LEU A 185 -26.87 -28.84 -14.12
N GLN A 186 -25.75 -28.48 -14.75
CA GLN A 186 -24.83 -27.48 -14.25
C GLN A 186 -24.88 -26.26 -15.17
N GLY A 187 -24.82 -25.07 -14.60
CA GLY A 187 -24.76 -23.85 -15.37
C GLY A 187 -24.55 -22.65 -14.46
N GLY A 188 -24.19 -21.53 -15.07
CA GLY A 188 -23.79 -20.34 -14.35
C GLY A 188 -23.87 -19.11 -15.23
N PHE A 189 -23.76 -17.97 -14.56
CA PHE A 189 -23.42 -16.74 -15.23
C PHE A 189 -21.92 -16.71 -15.42
N ASP A 190 -21.48 -16.62 -16.68
CA ASP A 190 -20.09 -16.51 -17.04
C ASP A 190 -19.75 -15.03 -17.28
N PHE A 191 -18.74 -14.55 -16.58
CA PHE A 191 -18.31 -13.15 -16.63
C PHE A 191 -16.80 -13.09 -16.70
N ASP A 192 -16.31 -12.62 -17.84
CA ASP A 192 -14.88 -12.44 -18.09
C ASP A 192 -14.56 -10.97 -18.36
N MET A 193 -13.54 -10.47 -17.66
CA MET A 193 -13.05 -9.10 -17.75
C MET A 193 -11.62 -9.09 -18.27
N ASN A 194 -11.43 -8.54 -19.47
CA ASN A 194 -10.12 -8.27 -20.03
C ASN A 194 -9.88 -6.77 -20.05
N ILE A 195 -9.29 -6.25 -18.97
CA ILE A 195 -8.88 -4.86 -18.86
C ILE A 195 -7.40 -4.81 -19.18
N ASN A 196 -7.01 -3.98 -20.13
CA ASN A 196 -5.63 -3.61 -20.39
C ASN A 196 -5.56 -2.08 -20.53
N MET A 197 -5.19 -1.40 -19.45
CA MET A 197 -5.28 0.04 -19.33
C MET A 197 -4.03 0.65 -18.71
N ASN A 198 -3.49 1.67 -19.35
CA ASN A 198 -2.53 2.62 -18.80
C ASN A 198 -3.25 3.95 -18.53
N VAL A 199 -3.12 4.49 -17.32
CA VAL A 199 -3.64 5.80 -16.95
C VAL A 199 -2.48 6.65 -16.51
N THR A 200 -2.28 7.78 -17.20
CA THR A 200 -1.34 8.81 -16.77
C THR A 200 -2.12 10.06 -16.40
N GLY A 201 -2.00 10.49 -15.15
CA GLY A 201 -2.63 11.68 -14.60
C GLY A 201 -1.60 12.69 -14.12
N LYS A 202 -1.84 13.97 -14.35
CA LYS A 202 -1.10 15.08 -13.75
C LYS A 202 -2.07 16.03 -13.08
N ILE A 203 -1.81 16.37 -11.82
CA ILE A 203 -2.58 17.35 -11.05
C ILE A 203 -1.64 18.49 -10.69
N GLY A 204 -1.96 19.69 -11.21
CA GLY A 204 -1.05 20.83 -11.22
C GLY A 204 0.26 20.46 -11.91
N GLU A 205 1.36 20.85 -11.31
CA GLU A 205 2.70 20.57 -11.80
C GLU A 205 3.53 19.67 -10.85
N LYS A 206 3.04 19.45 -9.62
CA LYS A 206 3.75 18.69 -8.57
C LYS A 206 3.30 17.23 -8.44
N LEU A 207 2.07 16.86 -8.82
CA LEU A 207 1.55 15.50 -8.62
C LEU A 207 1.38 14.75 -9.94
N ASN A 208 2.02 13.59 -10.04
CA ASN A 208 1.90 12.66 -11.16
C ASN A 208 1.33 11.33 -10.67
N LEU A 209 0.32 10.82 -11.37
CA LEU A 209 -0.26 9.51 -11.17
C LEU A 209 0.03 8.66 -12.40
N THR A 210 0.57 7.46 -12.22
CA THR A 210 0.76 6.49 -13.28
C THR A 210 0.22 5.15 -12.81
N THR A 211 -0.78 4.64 -13.52
CA THR A 211 -1.41 3.35 -13.21
C THR A 211 -1.39 2.47 -14.46
N ASN A 212 -0.81 1.29 -14.34
CA ASN A 212 -0.90 0.20 -15.31
C ASN A 212 -1.74 -0.91 -14.70
N TYR A 213 -2.79 -1.33 -15.39
CA TYR A 213 -3.67 -2.39 -14.94
C TYR A 213 -4.03 -3.32 -16.09
N ASN A 214 -3.66 -4.58 -15.93
CA ASN A 214 -3.92 -5.69 -16.82
C ASN A 214 -4.49 -6.88 -16.02
N THR A 215 -5.73 -7.27 -16.30
CA THR A 215 -6.38 -8.42 -15.62
C THR A 215 -5.81 -9.77 -16.05
N ASN A 216 -5.18 -9.82 -17.23
CA ASN A 216 -4.56 -11.01 -17.81
C ASN A 216 -3.04 -11.05 -17.60
N ALA A 217 -2.49 -10.22 -16.71
CA ALA A 217 -1.07 -10.24 -16.39
C ALA A 217 -0.68 -11.53 -15.66
N THR A 218 0.30 -12.26 -16.19
CA THR A 218 0.92 -13.41 -15.51
C THR A 218 1.73 -12.97 -14.29
N PHE A 219 2.30 -11.76 -14.34
CA PHE A 219 3.18 -11.25 -13.29
C PHE A 219 2.61 -10.00 -12.61
N ASN A 220 2.74 -9.95 -11.28
CA ASN A 220 2.31 -8.80 -10.48
C ASN A 220 3.09 -7.50 -10.79
N PHE A 221 4.22 -7.55 -11.50
CA PHE A 221 4.96 -6.35 -11.89
C PHE A 221 4.33 -5.60 -13.06
N ASP A 222 3.42 -6.21 -13.83
CA ASP A 222 2.71 -5.52 -14.91
C ASP A 222 1.62 -4.59 -14.35
N ASN A 223 1.09 -4.93 -13.19
CA ASN A 223 0.10 -4.15 -12.46
C ASN A 223 0.78 -3.18 -11.49
N GLN A 224 0.96 -1.94 -11.96
CA GLN A 224 1.68 -0.91 -11.21
C GLN A 224 0.76 0.27 -10.93
N ILE A 225 0.82 0.78 -9.70
CA ILE A 225 0.19 2.05 -9.34
C ILE A 225 1.28 2.88 -8.70
N LYS A 226 1.59 4.04 -9.26
CA LYS A 226 2.57 4.97 -8.70
C LYS A 226 1.95 6.37 -8.62
N LEU A 227 1.92 6.90 -7.41
CA LEU A 227 1.70 8.31 -7.15
C LEU A 227 3.05 8.94 -6.85
N ASP A 228 3.36 10.06 -7.49
CA ASP A 228 4.63 10.77 -7.36
C ASP A 228 4.35 12.26 -7.17
N TYR A 229 4.64 12.75 -5.97
CA TYR A 229 4.65 14.16 -5.64
C TYR A 229 6.10 14.67 -5.67
N ASN A 230 6.38 15.70 -6.45
CA ASN A 230 7.69 16.31 -6.56
C ASN A 230 7.60 17.83 -6.40
N SER A 231 8.28 18.37 -5.40
CA SER A 231 8.35 19.82 -5.14
C SER A 231 9.57 20.49 -5.79
N ASP A 232 10.55 19.72 -6.29
CA ASP A 232 11.87 20.21 -6.74
C ASP A 232 11.77 21.31 -7.79
N ASN A 233 10.74 21.25 -8.66
CA ASN A 233 10.61 22.15 -9.79
C ASN A 233 10.01 23.53 -9.43
N PHE A 234 9.52 23.72 -8.19
CA PHE A 234 8.77 24.93 -7.80
C PHE A 234 9.33 25.63 -6.58
N ASP A 235 9.87 24.87 -5.62
CA ASP A 235 10.32 25.40 -4.36
C ASP A 235 11.64 24.74 -3.98
N GLU A 236 12.74 25.43 -4.31
CA GLU A 236 14.10 24.99 -4.00
C GLU A 236 14.32 24.82 -2.50
N ASP A 237 13.59 25.58 -1.67
CA ASP A 237 13.69 25.60 -0.21
C ASP A 237 12.75 24.59 0.47
N ALA A 238 11.93 23.86 -0.28
CA ALA A 238 11.04 22.86 0.29
C ALA A 238 11.82 21.74 0.98
N ILE A 239 11.50 21.45 2.25
CA ILE A 239 12.08 20.34 3.01
C ILE A 239 11.63 19.00 2.43
N ILE A 240 10.35 18.88 2.09
CA ILE A 240 9.78 17.68 1.47
C ILE A 240 10.07 17.75 -0.02
N LYS A 241 11.01 16.96 -0.52
CA LYS A 241 11.36 16.92 -1.94
C LYS A 241 10.44 16.00 -2.74
N LYS A 242 10.25 14.77 -2.25
CA LYS A 242 9.45 13.76 -2.95
C LYS A 242 8.59 12.94 -2.01
N ILE A 243 7.36 12.64 -2.43
CA ILE A 243 6.50 11.64 -1.81
C ILE A 243 6.02 10.70 -2.89
N GLU A 244 6.41 9.44 -2.81
CA GLU A 244 5.94 8.39 -3.70
C GLU A 244 5.05 7.41 -2.92
N ALA A 245 3.96 6.95 -3.55
CA ALA A 245 3.10 5.92 -3.00
C ALA A 245 2.74 4.86 -4.06
N GLY A 246 2.57 3.62 -3.61
CA GLY A 246 2.35 2.46 -4.47
C GLY A 246 3.66 1.77 -4.84
N ASN A 247 3.91 1.53 -6.12
CA ASN A 247 5.14 0.91 -6.62
C ASN A 247 6.32 1.89 -6.51
N VAL A 248 7.20 1.63 -5.54
CA VAL A 248 8.36 2.46 -5.23
C VAL A 248 9.63 1.63 -5.30
N SER A 249 10.76 2.32 -5.51
CA SER A 249 12.09 1.70 -5.52
C SER A 249 13.06 2.51 -4.66
N LEU A 250 13.99 1.81 -4.03
CA LEU A 250 15.05 2.40 -3.23
C LEU A 250 16.41 1.82 -3.66
N PRO A 251 16.95 2.17 -4.83
CA PRO A 251 18.29 1.76 -5.20
C PRO A 251 19.32 2.44 -4.28
N LEU A 252 20.21 1.66 -3.67
CA LEU A 252 21.32 2.15 -2.86
C LEU A 252 22.63 2.00 -3.63
N ARG A 253 23.56 2.95 -3.45
CA ARG A 253 24.86 2.97 -4.15
C ARG A 253 25.93 2.03 -3.54
N GLY A 254 25.60 1.33 -2.47
CA GLY A 254 26.53 0.45 -1.76
C GLY A 254 26.49 -0.99 -2.27
N ASN A 255 27.63 -1.69 -2.23
CA ASN A 255 27.69 -3.11 -2.61
C ASN A 255 27.24 -4.06 -1.48
N LEU A 256 27.36 -3.63 -0.22
CA LEU A 256 27.10 -4.46 0.94
C LEU A 256 25.59 -4.59 1.24
N ILE A 257 24.90 -3.44 1.23
CA ILE A 257 23.45 -3.38 1.43
C ILE A 257 22.85 -2.93 0.12
N GLN A 258 22.30 -3.90 -0.61
CA GLN A 258 21.59 -3.64 -1.84
C GLN A 258 20.17 -3.20 -1.51
N GLY A 259 19.77 -2.07 -2.08
CA GLY A 259 18.43 -1.54 -1.87
C GLY A 259 17.39 -2.29 -2.69
N ALA A 260 16.20 -2.48 -2.14
CA ALA A 260 15.12 -3.18 -2.82
C ALA A 260 14.48 -2.32 -3.92
N GLN A 261 14.24 -2.92 -5.09
CA GLN A 261 13.76 -2.21 -6.28
C GLN A 261 12.25 -2.34 -6.52
N SER A 262 11.63 -3.45 -6.12
CA SER A 262 10.19 -3.71 -6.32
C SER A 262 9.49 -3.77 -4.98
N LEU A 263 9.04 -2.60 -4.53
CA LEU A 263 8.37 -2.40 -3.26
C LEU A 263 6.98 -1.80 -3.49
N PHE A 264 6.00 -2.19 -2.69
CA PHE A 264 4.70 -1.55 -2.67
C PHE A 264 4.49 -0.86 -1.32
N GLY A 265 4.43 0.47 -1.30
CA GLY A 265 4.29 1.23 -0.06
C GLY A 265 4.45 2.72 -0.26
N LEU A 266 4.89 3.41 0.80
CA LEU A 266 5.08 4.85 0.83
C LEU A 266 6.57 5.17 1.01
N LYS A 267 7.09 6.08 0.20
CA LYS A 267 8.46 6.57 0.25
C LYS A 267 8.44 8.09 0.31
N THR A 268 9.22 8.66 1.22
CA THR A 268 9.36 10.11 1.39
C THR A 268 10.82 10.50 1.36
N GLU A 269 11.11 11.60 0.69
CA GLU A 269 12.44 12.18 0.60
C GLU A 269 12.40 13.60 1.18
N LEU A 270 13.19 13.80 2.23
CA LEU A 270 13.34 15.06 2.94
C LEU A 270 14.77 15.57 2.78
N GLN A 271 14.94 16.88 2.58
CA GLN A 271 16.24 17.52 2.49
C GLN A 271 16.34 18.69 3.47
N PHE A 272 17.31 18.61 4.38
CA PHE A 272 17.65 19.64 5.36
C PHE A 272 19.04 20.20 5.00
N GLY A 273 19.06 21.23 4.15
CA GLY A 273 20.31 21.75 3.57
C GLY A 273 21.04 20.67 2.76
N HIS A 274 22.17 20.17 3.29
CA HIS A 274 22.97 19.10 2.67
C HIS A 274 22.59 17.69 3.14
N LEU A 275 21.77 17.55 4.18
CA LEU A 275 21.31 16.25 4.68
C LEU A 275 20.09 15.79 3.88
N ARG A 276 20.18 14.63 3.22
CA ARG A 276 19.07 14.00 2.51
C ARG A 276 18.61 12.74 3.25
N LEU A 277 17.42 12.78 3.80
CA LEU A 277 16.78 11.68 4.52
C LEU A 277 15.72 11.04 3.61
N THR A 278 15.91 9.77 3.26
CA THR A 278 14.89 8.99 2.54
C THR A 278 14.30 7.97 3.50
N ALA A 279 12.99 8.06 3.75
CA ALA A 279 12.25 7.10 4.55
C ALA A 279 11.33 6.26 3.66
N ILE A 280 11.18 4.98 3.99
CA ILE A 280 10.33 4.06 3.23
C ILE A 280 9.61 3.12 4.19
N ALA A 281 8.31 2.93 3.97
CA ALA A 281 7.47 1.95 4.63
C ALA A 281 6.75 1.15 3.55
N SER A 282 7.17 -0.08 3.31
CA SER A 282 6.68 -0.86 2.17
C SER A 282 6.71 -2.36 2.40
N GLN A 283 5.91 -3.06 1.59
CA GLN A 283 5.96 -4.50 1.44
C GLN A 283 6.82 -4.84 0.22
N GLN A 284 7.83 -5.69 0.43
CA GLN A 284 8.67 -6.19 -0.65
C GLN A 284 7.89 -7.22 -1.48
N LYS A 285 7.82 -6.99 -2.81
CA LYS A 285 7.11 -7.87 -3.75
C LYS A 285 8.05 -8.69 -4.65
N SER A 286 9.35 -8.65 -4.40
CA SER A 286 10.37 -9.33 -5.20
C SER A 286 11.32 -10.13 -4.30
N GLN A 287 11.76 -11.27 -4.82
CA GLN A 287 12.84 -12.07 -4.23
C GLN A 287 14.10 -11.90 -5.08
N GLN A 288 15.25 -11.77 -4.41
CA GLN A 288 16.54 -11.74 -5.07
C GLN A 288 17.05 -13.16 -5.25
N GLU A 289 17.31 -13.56 -6.49
CA GLU A 289 18.03 -14.79 -6.81
C GLU A 289 19.43 -14.43 -7.32
N ASN A 290 20.44 -15.17 -6.84
CA ASN A 290 21.81 -15.03 -7.29
C ASN A 290 22.17 -16.27 -8.13
N ILE A 291 22.45 -16.05 -9.41
CA ILE A 291 22.87 -17.10 -10.34
C ILE A 291 24.36 -16.92 -10.60
N GLN A 292 25.15 -17.94 -10.28
CA GLN A 292 26.56 -17.98 -10.61
C GLN A 292 26.73 -18.61 -12.01
N VAL A 293 27.18 -17.79 -12.96
CA VAL A 293 27.50 -18.22 -14.33
C VAL A 293 29.01 -18.26 -14.48
N GLU A 294 29.57 -19.43 -14.73
CA GLU A 294 31.01 -19.62 -14.93
C GLU A 294 31.25 -20.12 -16.35
N GLY A 295 32.15 -19.45 -17.10
CA GLY A 295 32.54 -19.90 -18.44
C GLY A 295 31.44 -19.87 -19.51
N GLY A 296 30.34 -19.13 -19.29
CA GLY A 296 29.21 -19.03 -20.22
C GLY A 296 28.13 -20.09 -20.06
N ALA A 297 28.23 -20.94 -19.03
CA ALA A 297 27.19 -21.90 -18.66
C ALA A 297 26.69 -21.65 -17.22
N GLN A 298 25.39 -21.88 -17.02
CA GLN A 298 24.80 -21.90 -15.67
C GLN A 298 25.18 -23.22 -14.99
N ILE A 299 25.96 -23.16 -13.91
CA ILE A 299 26.28 -24.34 -13.11
C ILE A 299 25.16 -24.55 -12.10
N GLN A 300 24.40 -25.64 -12.25
CA GLN A 300 23.45 -26.09 -11.23
C GLN A 300 24.14 -27.16 -10.39
N GLN A 301 24.36 -26.87 -9.11
CA GLN A 301 24.80 -27.89 -8.16
C GLN A 301 23.63 -28.81 -7.86
N PHE A 302 23.89 -30.11 -7.85
CA PHE A 302 22.93 -31.13 -7.43
C PHE A 302 23.60 -32.06 -6.42
N GLU A 303 22.82 -32.55 -5.47
CA GLU A 303 23.23 -33.58 -4.50
C GLU A 303 22.40 -34.82 -4.82
N VAL A 304 23.06 -35.97 -4.96
CA VAL A 304 22.38 -37.27 -5.04
C VAL A 304 22.91 -38.10 -3.88
N ARG A 305 22.01 -38.54 -3.02
CA ARG A 305 22.35 -39.40 -1.90
C ARG A 305 22.41 -40.86 -2.33
N ALA A 306 23.15 -41.67 -1.57
CA ALA A 306 23.34 -43.09 -1.92
C ALA A 306 22.04 -43.92 -1.86
N ASP A 307 21.03 -43.44 -1.12
CA ASP A 307 19.69 -44.01 -1.03
C ASP A 307 18.71 -43.46 -2.07
N GLU A 308 19.03 -42.34 -2.74
CA GLU A 308 18.24 -41.75 -3.82
C GLU A 308 18.52 -42.45 -5.15
N TYR A 309 18.36 -43.78 -5.18
CA TYR A 309 18.42 -44.54 -6.42
C TYR A 309 17.08 -44.47 -7.15
N ASP A 310 17.13 -44.57 -8.48
CA ASP A 310 15.94 -44.54 -9.33
C ASP A 310 15.22 -45.90 -9.27
N GLU A 311 14.19 -45.99 -8.43
CA GLU A 311 13.44 -47.22 -8.19
C GLU A 311 12.55 -47.59 -9.37
N ASN A 312 12.51 -48.88 -9.75
CA ASN A 312 11.60 -49.43 -10.77
C ASN A 312 11.70 -48.77 -12.16
N ARG A 313 12.83 -48.13 -12.48
CA ARG A 313 13.09 -47.55 -13.80
C ARG A 313 14.13 -48.30 -14.62
N HIS A 314 15.16 -48.80 -13.97
CA HIS A 314 16.25 -49.52 -14.62
C HIS A 314 16.20 -51.00 -14.26
N PHE A 315 16.02 -51.84 -15.28
CA PHE A 315 15.92 -53.28 -15.11
C PHE A 315 17.05 -54.00 -15.86
N LEU A 316 17.61 -55.01 -15.21
CA LEU A 316 18.51 -55.97 -15.86
C LEU A 316 17.65 -57.03 -16.56
N LEU A 317 18.09 -57.49 -17.74
CA LEU A 317 17.30 -58.40 -18.57
C LEU A 317 17.20 -59.84 -18.04
N SER A 318 18.21 -60.29 -17.29
CA SER A 318 18.34 -61.66 -16.78
C SER A 318 19.29 -61.72 -15.58
N PHE A 319 19.28 -62.81 -14.81
CA PHE A 319 20.26 -63.06 -13.76
C PHE A 319 21.67 -63.17 -14.34
N TYR A 320 21.83 -63.76 -15.52
CA TYR A 320 23.13 -63.76 -16.22
C TYR A 320 23.67 -62.34 -16.47
N ASN A 321 22.80 -61.40 -16.88
CA ASN A 321 23.22 -60.02 -17.10
C ASN A 321 23.55 -59.31 -15.79
N ARG A 322 22.84 -59.63 -14.69
CA ARG A 322 23.12 -59.11 -13.35
C ARG A 322 24.50 -59.54 -12.86
N ASP A 323 24.78 -60.83 -12.84
CA ASP A 323 26.00 -61.38 -12.25
C ASP A 323 27.27 -60.98 -13.03
N ASN A 324 27.12 -60.70 -14.33
CA ASN A 324 28.22 -60.28 -15.19
C ASN A 324 28.35 -58.77 -15.35
N PHE A 325 27.44 -57.96 -14.79
CA PHE A 325 27.39 -56.52 -15.00
C PHE A 325 28.68 -55.84 -14.52
N GLU A 326 29.04 -56.02 -13.25
CA GLU A 326 30.24 -55.39 -12.67
C GLU A 326 31.53 -55.93 -13.31
N ARG A 327 31.57 -57.23 -13.65
CA ARG A 327 32.74 -57.84 -14.31
C ARG A 327 32.97 -57.27 -15.71
N SER A 328 31.90 -57.07 -16.47
CA SER A 328 31.96 -56.54 -17.84
C SER A 328 32.41 -55.07 -17.88
N LEU A 329 32.15 -54.32 -16.80
CA LEU A 329 32.45 -52.88 -16.69
C LEU A 329 33.77 -52.54 -15.98
N ARG A 330 34.60 -53.53 -15.63
CA ARG A 330 35.86 -53.25 -14.88
C ARG A 330 36.86 -52.36 -15.61
N ASN A 331 36.90 -52.42 -16.95
CA ASN A 331 37.89 -51.71 -17.77
C ASN A 331 37.24 -50.64 -18.66
N LEU A 332 36.35 -49.81 -18.10
CA LEU A 332 35.77 -48.67 -18.83
C LEU A 332 36.87 -47.79 -19.46
N PRO A 333 36.71 -47.33 -20.71
CA PRO A 333 35.48 -47.38 -21.53
C PRO A 333 35.26 -48.68 -22.34
N GLN A 334 36.18 -49.65 -22.28
CA GLN A 334 36.02 -50.92 -23.00
C GLN A 334 35.13 -51.90 -22.22
N ILE A 335 33.96 -52.23 -22.77
CA ILE A 335 33.02 -53.18 -22.16
C ILE A 335 33.43 -54.61 -22.53
N ASN A 336 33.78 -55.42 -21.53
CA ASN A 336 34.27 -56.79 -21.69
C ASN A 336 33.12 -57.82 -21.72
N THR A 337 32.24 -57.73 -22.73
CA THR A 337 31.15 -58.70 -22.93
C THR A 337 30.99 -59.06 -24.40
N LEU A 338 30.66 -60.34 -24.67
CA LEU A 338 30.27 -60.82 -26.00
C LEU A 338 28.75 -60.83 -26.20
N PHE A 339 27.99 -60.48 -25.15
CA PHE A 339 26.53 -60.45 -25.19
C PHE A 339 26.05 -59.25 -26.01
N LYS A 340 25.33 -59.51 -27.11
CA LYS A 340 24.76 -58.47 -27.98
C LYS A 340 23.26 -58.69 -28.18
N ILE A 341 22.48 -57.69 -27.78
CA ILE A 341 21.03 -57.67 -27.99
C ILE A 341 20.76 -57.30 -29.44
N LYS A 342 20.05 -58.16 -30.19
CA LYS A 342 19.63 -57.89 -31.58
C LYS A 342 18.21 -57.33 -31.67
N LYS A 343 17.33 -57.79 -30.80
CA LYS A 343 15.93 -57.37 -30.71
C LYS A 343 15.53 -57.39 -29.24
N LEU A 344 14.86 -56.34 -28.79
CA LEU A 344 14.26 -56.24 -27.47
C LEU A 344 12.81 -55.80 -27.65
N GLU A 345 11.89 -56.53 -27.06
CA GLU A 345 10.49 -56.17 -26.96
C GLU A 345 10.15 -56.07 -25.48
N VAL A 346 9.52 -54.97 -25.08
CA VAL A 346 9.10 -54.71 -23.72
C VAL A 346 7.59 -54.55 -23.74
N TRP A 347 6.92 -55.30 -22.87
CA TRP A 347 5.48 -55.31 -22.78
C TRP A 347 5.07 -54.80 -21.41
N ILE A 348 4.19 -53.80 -21.40
CA ILE A 348 3.70 -53.13 -20.20
C ILE A 348 2.19 -53.38 -20.12
N THR A 349 1.66 -53.52 -18.90
CA THR A 349 0.23 -53.63 -18.70
C THR A 349 -0.49 -52.42 -19.28
N ASN A 350 -1.47 -52.68 -20.15
CA ASN A 350 -2.27 -51.64 -20.77
C ASN A 350 -3.35 -51.15 -19.79
N ASP A 351 -3.06 -50.07 -19.08
CA ASP A 351 -3.98 -49.39 -18.16
C ASP A 351 -4.83 -48.31 -18.86
N ARG A 352 -4.45 -47.92 -20.08
CA ARG A 352 -5.04 -46.83 -20.86
C ARG A 352 -5.99 -47.29 -21.97
N ASN A 353 -6.38 -48.57 -21.98
CA ASN A 353 -7.25 -49.18 -22.99
C ASN A 353 -6.81 -48.90 -24.44
N GLU A 354 -5.48 -48.91 -24.69
CA GLU A 354 -4.96 -48.84 -26.05
C GLU A 354 -5.45 -50.03 -26.87
N VAL A 355 -5.75 -49.83 -28.16
CA VAL A 355 -6.35 -50.88 -29.03
C VAL A 355 -5.40 -51.38 -30.11
N THR A 356 -4.24 -50.74 -30.28
CA THR A 356 -3.24 -51.05 -31.30
C THR A 356 -2.06 -51.81 -30.70
N ASP A 357 -1.54 -52.80 -31.42
CA ASP A 357 -0.37 -53.62 -31.02
C ASP A 357 -0.46 -54.28 -29.63
N VAL A 358 -1.67 -54.51 -29.13
CA VAL A 358 -1.91 -55.24 -27.88
C VAL A 358 -1.88 -56.74 -28.11
N ARG A 359 -1.30 -57.49 -27.16
CA ARG A 359 -1.25 -58.95 -27.18
C ARG A 359 -1.44 -59.51 -25.78
N ASP A 360 -1.99 -60.72 -25.71
CA ASP A 360 -2.01 -61.51 -24.49
C ASP A 360 -0.61 -62.08 -24.22
N ILE A 361 -0.13 -61.88 -23.00
CA ILE A 361 1.24 -62.23 -22.62
C ILE A 361 1.21 -62.90 -21.26
N VAL A 362 1.97 -63.98 -21.13
CA VAL A 362 2.28 -64.62 -19.86
C VAL A 362 3.76 -64.41 -19.60
N ALA A 363 4.08 -63.53 -18.66
CA ALA A 363 5.45 -63.31 -18.23
C ALA A 363 5.85 -64.42 -17.25
N MET A 364 6.95 -65.11 -17.55
CA MET A 364 7.53 -66.14 -16.68
C MET A 364 8.83 -65.62 -16.10
N ALA A 365 8.95 -65.59 -14.78
CA ALA A 365 10.12 -65.03 -14.08
C ALA A 365 11.42 -65.78 -14.39
N ASP A 366 11.34 -67.11 -14.57
CA ASP A 366 12.50 -68.00 -14.72
C ASP A 366 12.79 -68.38 -16.19
N LEU A 367 12.14 -67.72 -17.16
CA LEU A 367 12.27 -68.09 -18.57
C LEU A 367 13.69 -67.82 -19.09
N GLY A 368 14.40 -68.90 -19.46
CA GLY A 368 15.76 -68.81 -20.00
C GLY A 368 16.87 -68.74 -18.93
N GLU A 369 16.51 -68.84 -17.65
CA GLU A 369 17.47 -68.86 -16.55
C GLU A 369 18.00 -70.27 -16.28
N PRO A 370 19.33 -70.49 -16.36
CA PRO A 370 19.89 -71.85 -16.31
C PRO A 370 20.14 -72.40 -14.90
N LEU A 371 20.39 -71.53 -13.92
CA LEU A 371 20.99 -71.91 -12.63
C LEU A 371 20.21 -71.39 -11.42
N GLN A 372 19.64 -70.18 -11.52
CA GLN A 372 18.90 -69.54 -10.45
C GLN A 372 17.43 -69.44 -10.84
N LEU A 373 16.59 -70.24 -10.17
CA LEU A 373 15.13 -70.26 -10.35
C LEU A 373 14.49 -69.66 -9.08
N VAL A 374 13.60 -68.68 -9.27
CA VAL A 374 12.90 -67.97 -8.20
C VAL A 374 11.57 -68.66 -7.86
N SER A 375 11.03 -69.47 -8.77
CA SER A 375 9.79 -70.22 -8.53
C SER A 375 9.95 -71.23 -7.37
N PRO A 376 8.99 -71.28 -6.40
CA PRO A 376 8.99 -72.26 -5.33
C PRO A 376 8.86 -73.71 -5.81
N ASP A 377 8.11 -73.91 -6.91
CA ASP A 377 7.81 -75.23 -7.51
C ASP A 377 8.77 -75.57 -8.66
N LYS A 378 10.06 -75.26 -8.47
CA LYS A 378 11.08 -75.50 -9.49
C LYS A 378 11.28 -77.00 -9.75
N VAL A 379 11.28 -77.38 -11.02
CA VAL A 379 11.77 -78.69 -11.47
C VAL A 379 13.27 -78.54 -11.69
N ASP A 380 14.08 -79.35 -11.01
CA ASP A 380 15.54 -79.29 -11.15
C ASP A 380 15.94 -79.41 -12.63
N PRO A 381 16.79 -78.50 -13.14
CA PRO A 381 17.22 -78.55 -14.52
C PRO A 381 17.99 -79.86 -14.76
N ASN A 382 17.66 -80.53 -15.88
CA ASN A 382 18.32 -81.77 -16.28
C ASN A 382 19.84 -81.52 -16.43
N PRO A 383 20.72 -82.21 -15.66
CA PRO A 383 22.15 -81.89 -15.57
C PRO A 383 22.97 -82.16 -16.86
N THR A 384 22.34 -82.61 -17.95
CA THR A 384 23.03 -82.99 -19.19
C THR A 384 23.08 -81.90 -20.26
N TRP A 385 22.80 -80.64 -19.92
CA TRP A 385 22.87 -79.55 -20.90
C TRP A 385 24.33 -79.09 -21.05
N ASN A 386 24.92 -79.31 -22.23
CA ASN A 386 26.23 -78.79 -22.64
C ASN A 386 26.18 -77.27 -22.87
N ARG A 387 25.86 -76.48 -21.84
CA ARG A 387 26.10 -75.03 -21.88
C ARG A 387 27.55 -74.79 -21.47
N ARG A 388 28.16 -73.74 -22.02
CA ARG A 388 29.43 -73.20 -21.53
C ARG A 388 29.26 -71.70 -21.35
N ASP A 389 29.84 -71.14 -20.31
CA ASP A 389 29.86 -69.69 -20.06
C ASP A 389 30.49 -68.97 -21.27
N LEU A 390 29.84 -67.93 -21.77
CA LEU A 390 30.30 -67.19 -22.95
C LEU A 390 31.55 -66.35 -22.67
N ILE A 391 31.89 -66.12 -21.40
CA ILE A 391 33.00 -65.25 -20.98
C ILE A 391 34.23 -66.08 -20.56
N ASP A 392 34.04 -67.21 -19.86
CA ASP A 392 35.15 -68.05 -19.40
C ASP A 392 35.13 -69.51 -19.89
N ASN A 393 34.13 -69.88 -20.71
CA ASN A 393 34.00 -71.18 -21.37
C ASN A 393 33.94 -72.39 -20.42
N LYS A 394 33.60 -72.19 -19.15
CA LYS A 394 33.34 -73.27 -18.19
C LYS A 394 31.97 -73.88 -18.43
N PRO A 395 31.79 -75.20 -18.21
CA PRO A 395 30.51 -75.87 -18.36
C PRO A 395 29.43 -75.32 -17.41
#